data_AF-A0AA35RWY6-F1
#
_entry.id   AF-A0AA35RWY6-F1
#
_cell.length_a   1.000
_cell.length_b   1.000
_cell.length_c   1.000
_cell.angle_alpha   90.00
_cell.angle_beta   90.00
_cell.angle_gamma   90.00
#
_symmetry.space_group_name_H-M   'P 1'
#
loop_
_entity.id
_entity.type
_entity.pdbx_description
1 polymer ?
#
loop_
_entity_poly.entity_id
_entity_poly.type
_entity_poly.pdbx_seq_one_letter_code
_entity_poly.pdbx_strand_id
1 'polypeptide(L)'
;MAVLSICGPYRSGKSYFISRVLGSPGAFRLGHSMQACTRGIWMATTVLECPDFAVVFLDTEGIDAVGASETMAMSLLTLTTLLSSFLIYNSKKCGESESVRVKKGFFPHFLWLLRDVSLKMTDREGKELAPTQFLHTRVFASESGELTDLGKSLVSLFPSLECATLPIPSTKRDIIRGIVEQQDKLKPAFNAAVDALIQQVLQKVAPKTAIDGTTTVTGKALAALARSYVEAVNRPGALPDLDQGWQAVVRLELKEVSYKLVREYEREMEAALVGNLPMEERYFLRIHEKTLNRKKSVLREEICRVNPLHSSHEEVQPLLDQLEQDIATWSEPSDNGGRKVTGGPLYCFTIRNFTASRKHSEILFNYLVKDSKVMQKFENAVRKSVSLDVESDIKGIEVKYHTRAIGPAASEVLERGLSELNQLSETLKRIPSAPRNVQVIGKGSDRIKLSWDTPEQNPDAVEEYVAYKRIEGEEWEEAERTENTRVLVKGLESCTKYELCVLATNSHIVSLMQSGVDAATKATVADGALNGALACLPGVGVILTAAGKLKPTQQEPLPADSRNTNRDCRIDKAARLAAIPLCLPALIFLAPLAPVGAVVCAVGAVGNQVGDLTEE
;
A
#
# COMPACT_ATOMS: atom_id res chain seq x y z
N MET A 1 6.08 7.62 32.75
CA MET A 1 6.74 6.41 33.31
C MET A 1 7.91 6.85 34.17
N ALA A 2 8.19 6.16 35.27
CA ALA A 2 9.37 6.39 36.11
C ALA A 2 10.39 5.25 35.92
N VAL A 3 11.67 5.55 36.09
CA VAL A 3 12.76 4.58 35.95
C VAL A 3 13.63 4.65 37.19
N LEU A 4 13.55 3.61 38.02
CA LEU A 4 14.38 3.46 39.20
C LEU A 4 15.57 2.55 38.90
N SER A 5 16.77 3.09 38.97
CA SER A 5 17.98 2.31 38.71
C SER A 5 18.84 2.19 39.95
N ILE A 6 19.54 1.06 40.08
CA ILE A 6 20.54 0.85 41.11
C ILE A 6 21.88 0.48 40.47
N CYS A 7 22.92 1.20 40.86
CA CYS A 7 24.29 0.97 40.42
C CYS A 7 25.24 0.90 41.63
N GLY A 8 26.49 0.46 41.40
CA GLY A 8 27.49 0.33 42.45
C GLY A 8 28.30 -0.97 42.35
N PRO A 9 29.26 -1.21 43.25
CA PRO A 9 30.20 -2.32 43.15
C PRO A 9 29.53 -3.68 43.06
N TYR A 10 30.28 -4.65 42.54
CA TYR A 10 29.83 -6.03 42.47
C TYR A 10 29.60 -6.62 43.89
N ARG A 11 28.56 -7.48 44.03
CA ARG A 11 28.09 -8.06 45.32
C ARG A 11 27.78 -7.07 46.44
N SER A 12 27.24 -5.92 46.09
CA SER A 12 26.79 -4.93 47.06
C SER A 12 25.32 -5.13 47.50
N GLY A 13 24.64 -6.17 47.00
CA GLY A 13 23.24 -6.48 47.36
C GLY A 13 22.21 -5.61 46.64
N LYS A 14 22.48 -5.26 45.37
CA LYS A 14 21.61 -4.44 44.52
C LYS A 14 20.30 -5.14 44.16
N SER A 15 20.40 -6.32 43.56
CA SER A 15 19.22 -7.11 43.14
C SER A 15 18.38 -7.58 44.33
N TYR A 16 18.96 -7.69 45.54
CA TYR A 16 18.22 -7.94 46.77
C TYR A 16 17.26 -6.79 47.09
N PHE A 17 17.75 -5.55 47.00
CA PHE A 17 16.94 -4.36 47.25
C PHE A 17 15.77 -4.27 46.26
N ILE A 18 16.03 -4.42 44.96
CA ILE A 18 14.95 -4.38 43.95
C ILE A 18 13.93 -5.51 44.19
N SER A 19 14.39 -6.73 44.51
CA SER A 19 13.49 -7.85 44.81
C SER A 19 12.60 -7.58 46.03
N ARG A 20 13.14 -6.90 47.06
CA ARG A 20 12.36 -6.43 48.22
C ARG A 20 11.32 -5.37 47.84
N VAL A 21 11.68 -4.40 46.99
CA VAL A 21 10.73 -3.39 46.49
C VAL A 21 9.60 -4.02 45.69
N LEU A 22 9.90 -5.01 44.85
CA LEU A 22 8.92 -5.72 44.03
C LEU A 22 8.08 -6.74 44.81
N GLY A 23 8.41 -7.01 46.08
CA GLY A 23 7.74 -8.03 46.89
C GLY A 23 7.89 -9.47 46.35
N SER A 24 8.78 -9.69 45.36
CA SER A 24 8.99 -10.97 44.71
C SER A 24 10.43 -11.44 44.93
N PRO A 25 10.66 -12.51 45.73
CA PRO A 25 12.00 -13.02 46.05
C PRO A 25 12.83 -13.47 44.84
N GLY A 26 12.26 -13.54 43.63
CA GLY A 26 12.93 -14.02 42.41
C GLY A 26 12.91 -13.05 41.22
N ALA A 27 12.58 -11.77 41.43
CA ALA A 27 12.49 -10.81 40.33
C ALA A 27 13.80 -10.62 39.55
N PHE A 28 14.95 -10.83 40.21
CA PHE A 28 16.27 -10.87 39.60
C PHE A 28 17.08 -12.06 40.15
N ARG A 29 17.88 -12.72 39.31
CA ARG A 29 18.78 -13.79 39.76
C ARG A 29 19.90 -13.19 40.61
N LEU A 30 19.95 -13.55 41.88
CA LEU A 30 21.12 -13.32 42.73
C LEU A 30 22.13 -14.43 42.50
N GLY A 31 23.40 -14.09 42.28
CA GLY A 31 24.46 -15.11 42.26
C GLY A 31 25.22 -15.20 43.57
N HIS A 32 25.70 -16.41 43.82
CA HIS A 32 26.33 -16.86 45.06
C HIS A 32 27.85 -17.13 44.91
N SER A 33 28.43 -16.87 43.73
CA SER A 33 29.82 -17.20 43.37
C SER A 33 30.72 -15.98 43.15
N MET A 34 32.04 -16.21 43.02
CA MET A 34 33.10 -15.38 42.36
C MET A 34 32.65 -14.35 41.30
N GLN A 35 31.68 -14.73 40.48
CA GLN A 35 31.52 -14.25 39.11
C GLN A 35 30.35 -13.28 38.97
N ALA A 36 30.53 -12.20 38.19
CA ALA A 36 29.48 -11.21 37.94
C ALA A 36 28.17 -11.89 37.50
N CYS A 37 27.09 -11.64 38.25
CA CYS A 37 25.80 -12.30 38.02
C CYS A 37 24.95 -11.51 37.01
N THR A 38 25.10 -10.19 37.05
CA THR A 38 24.46 -9.22 36.14
C THR A 38 25.53 -8.74 35.17
N ARG A 39 25.36 -8.99 33.87
CA ARG A 39 26.19 -8.41 32.79
C ARG A 39 25.39 -7.32 32.08
N GLY A 40 25.95 -6.11 31.95
CA GLY A 40 25.25 -4.96 31.37
C GLY A 40 24.15 -4.35 32.26
N ILE A 41 23.06 -3.87 31.65
CA ILE A 41 21.90 -3.28 32.34
C ILE A 41 20.70 -4.22 32.15
N TRP A 42 20.10 -4.66 33.25
CA TRP A 42 18.93 -5.53 33.26
C TRP A 42 17.69 -4.73 33.62
N MET A 43 16.60 -4.96 32.91
CA MET A 43 15.29 -4.36 33.19
C MET A 43 14.38 -5.41 33.82
N ALA A 44 13.67 -5.05 34.89
CA ALA A 44 12.68 -5.94 35.51
C ALA A 44 11.51 -6.19 34.54
N THR A 45 11.03 -7.43 34.48
CA THR A 45 9.81 -7.78 33.75
C THR A 45 8.54 -7.37 34.49
N THR A 46 8.64 -7.15 35.80
CA THR A 46 7.56 -6.67 36.66
C THR A 46 7.71 -5.16 36.87
N VAL A 47 6.62 -4.42 36.67
CA VAL A 47 6.54 -2.99 36.96
C VAL A 47 5.80 -2.77 38.27
N LEU A 48 6.14 -1.71 38.98
CA LEU A 48 5.33 -1.25 40.12
C LEU A 48 4.32 -0.23 39.60
N GLU A 49 3.04 -0.49 39.80
CA GLU A 49 1.96 0.43 39.44
C GLU A 49 1.73 1.44 40.56
N CYS A 50 1.93 2.71 40.26
CA CYS A 50 1.46 3.84 41.07
C CYS A 50 0.17 4.39 40.42
N PRO A 51 -0.66 5.16 41.17
CA PRO A 51 -1.94 5.66 40.65
C PRO A 51 -1.85 6.38 39.30
N ASP A 52 -0.78 7.17 39.10
CA ASP A 52 -0.63 8.04 37.92
C ASP A 52 0.48 7.57 36.95
N PHE A 53 1.32 6.61 37.34
CA PHE A 53 2.46 6.16 36.54
C PHE A 53 2.95 4.76 36.92
N ALA A 54 3.67 4.11 36.01
CA ALA A 54 4.39 2.87 36.30
C ALA A 54 5.88 3.14 36.57
N VAL A 55 6.48 2.38 37.50
CA VAL A 55 7.92 2.36 37.78
C VAL A 55 8.54 1.12 37.16
N VAL A 56 9.57 1.34 36.35
CA VAL A 56 10.44 0.29 35.80
C VAL A 56 11.73 0.27 36.58
N PHE A 57 12.28 -0.92 36.84
CA PHE A 57 13.51 -1.10 37.59
C PHE A 57 14.66 -1.49 36.68
N LEU A 58 15.81 -0.81 36.83
CA LEU A 58 17.06 -1.18 36.17
C LEU A 58 18.10 -1.65 37.20
N ASP A 59 18.63 -2.85 37.02
CA ASP A 59 19.76 -3.38 37.80
C ASP A 59 21.01 -3.41 36.93
N THR A 60 22.09 -2.78 37.37
CA THR A 60 23.33 -2.72 36.60
C THR A 60 24.35 -3.76 37.05
N GLU A 61 25.24 -4.11 36.13
CA GLU A 61 26.51 -4.78 36.45
C GLU A 61 27.29 -4.00 37.53
N GLY A 62 28.10 -4.74 38.29
CA GLY A 62 28.98 -4.14 39.28
C GLY A 62 30.14 -3.40 38.62
N ILE A 63 30.37 -2.15 39.03
CA ILE A 63 31.38 -1.25 38.45
C ILE A 63 32.81 -1.86 38.54
N ASP A 64 33.08 -2.66 39.57
CA ASP A 64 34.39 -3.29 39.82
C ASP A 64 34.42 -4.79 39.49
N ALA A 65 33.62 -5.25 38.52
CA ALA A 65 33.58 -6.65 38.13
C ALA A 65 34.92 -7.10 37.49
N VAL A 66 35.36 -8.32 37.80
CA VAL A 66 36.59 -8.91 37.23
C VAL A 66 36.43 -9.02 35.70
N GLY A 67 37.25 -8.27 34.95
CA GLY A 67 37.23 -8.23 33.49
C GLY A 67 36.48 -7.04 32.88
N ALA A 68 35.88 -6.16 33.67
CA ALA A 68 35.29 -4.92 33.17
C ALA A 68 36.39 -3.89 32.84
N SER A 69 36.36 -3.29 31.66
CA SER A 69 37.20 -2.14 31.34
C SER A 69 36.62 -0.88 32.00
N GLU A 70 37.49 0.06 32.39
CA GLU A 70 37.05 1.37 32.92
C GLU A 70 36.10 2.08 31.95
N THR A 71 36.38 1.97 30.65
CA THR A 71 35.52 2.52 29.59
C THR A 71 34.11 1.90 29.62
N MET A 72 34.00 0.57 29.75
CA MET A 72 32.70 -0.10 29.81
C MET A 72 31.94 0.26 31.09
N ALA A 73 32.64 0.38 32.22
CA ALA A 73 32.03 0.78 33.49
C ALA A 73 31.45 2.21 33.43
N MET A 74 32.20 3.15 32.84
CA MET A 74 31.75 4.54 32.63
C MET A 74 30.56 4.61 31.66
N SER A 75 30.60 3.81 30.60
CA SER A 75 29.50 3.67 29.63
C SER A 75 28.21 3.19 30.30
N LEU A 76 28.28 2.15 31.12
CA LEU A 76 27.12 1.61 31.85
C LEU A 76 26.58 2.63 32.87
N LEU A 77 27.46 3.31 33.61
CA LEU A 77 27.06 4.34 34.56
C LEU A 77 26.37 5.52 33.85
N THR A 78 26.91 5.95 32.72
CA THR A 78 26.35 7.03 31.90
C THR A 78 24.96 6.65 31.40
N LEU A 79 24.81 5.50 30.73
CA LEU A 79 23.52 5.03 30.24
C LEU A 79 22.49 4.90 31.36
N THR A 80 22.88 4.30 32.48
CA THR A 80 21.98 4.11 33.62
C THR A 80 21.51 5.46 34.17
N THR A 81 22.43 6.42 34.34
CA THR A 81 22.09 7.76 34.84
C THR A 81 21.14 8.48 33.88
N LEU A 82 21.45 8.47 32.59
CA LEU A 82 20.66 9.14 31.57
C LEU A 82 19.28 8.51 31.35
N LEU A 83 19.10 7.23 31.63
CA LEU A 83 17.79 6.56 31.51
C LEU A 83 16.95 6.65 32.79
N SER A 84 17.57 6.85 33.95
CA SER A 84 16.87 6.92 35.24
C SER A 84 16.04 8.19 35.43
N SER A 85 14.96 8.09 36.20
CA SER A 85 14.39 9.24 36.93
C SER A 85 14.82 9.26 38.40
N PHE A 86 15.22 8.11 38.94
CA PHE A 86 15.79 7.98 40.28
C PHE A 86 16.95 6.98 40.24
N LEU A 87 18.13 7.40 40.71
CA LEU A 87 19.36 6.62 40.70
C LEU A 87 19.82 6.35 42.13
N ILE A 88 19.98 5.07 42.47
CA ILE A 88 20.57 4.63 43.74
C ILE A 88 22.00 4.19 43.49
N TYR A 89 22.96 4.88 44.10
CA TYR A 89 24.36 4.47 44.11
C TYR A 89 24.66 3.70 45.40
N ASN A 90 24.86 2.38 45.28
CA ASN A 90 25.00 1.47 46.40
C ASN A 90 26.48 1.15 46.66
N SER A 91 27.06 1.60 47.78
CA SER A 91 28.46 1.37 48.12
C SER A 91 28.66 0.92 49.58
N LYS A 92 29.79 0.26 49.85
CA LYS A 92 30.22 -0.13 51.22
C LYS A 92 31.21 0.84 51.85
N LYS A 93 31.76 1.76 51.04
CA LYS A 93 32.72 2.79 51.45
C LYS A 93 32.36 4.10 50.77
N CYS A 94 32.69 5.21 51.43
CA CYS A 94 32.68 6.53 50.82
C CYS A 94 34.00 6.66 50.02
N GLY A 95 33.92 6.70 48.69
CA GLY A 95 35.06 6.85 47.80
C GLY A 95 35.15 8.26 47.21
N GLU A 96 36.35 8.67 46.83
CA GLU A 96 36.63 9.88 46.05
C GLU A 96 36.59 9.53 44.56
N SER A 97 35.82 10.27 43.73
CA SER A 97 36.21 10.48 42.33
C SER A 97 35.39 11.58 41.63
N GLU A 98 35.87 11.90 40.43
CA GLU A 98 35.94 13.15 39.69
C GLU A 98 34.64 13.78 39.17
N SER A 99 34.80 15.06 38.80
CA SER A 99 33.78 15.99 38.36
C SER A 99 33.27 15.70 36.94
N VAL A 100 31.95 15.59 36.81
CA VAL A 100 31.23 15.61 35.52
C VAL A 100 30.53 16.96 35.40
N ARG A 101 30.60 17.63 34.25
CA ARG A 101 29.89 18.90 34.00
C ARG A 101 28.76 18.66 33.00
N VAL A 102 27.50 18.76 33.43
CA VAL A 102 26.31 18.67 32.56
C VAL A 102 25.19 19.59 33.07
N LYS A 103 24.26 19.99 32.19
CA LYS A 103 23.14 20.91 32.48
C LYS A 103 22.11 20.31 33.45
N LYS A 104 21.55 21.18 34.31
CA LYS A 104 20.46 20.89 35.26
C LYS A 104 19.18 20.44 34.55
N GLY A 105 18.42 19.54 35.18
CA GLY A 105 17.03 19.20 34.82
C GLY A 105 16.81 17.82 34.18
N PHE A 106 17.83 17.24 33.52
CA PHE A 106 17.73 15.91 32.91
C PHE A 106 18.20 14.77 33.84
N PHE A 107 18.96 15.10 34.88
CA PHE A 107 19.53 14.12 35.79
C PHE A 107 18.47 13.58 36.77
N PRO A 108 18.59 12.29 37.14
CA PRO A 108 17.66 11.67 38.09
C PRO A 108 17.81 12.27 39.49
N HIS A 109 16.83 12.04 40.36
CA HIS A 109 17.10 12.13 41.79
C HIS A 109 18.19 11.13 42.17
N PHE A 110 19.16 11.55 42.97
CA PHE A 110 20.30 10.71 43.38
C PHE A 110 20.21 10.34 44.84
N LEU A 111 20.35 9.05 45.14
CA LEU A 111 20.44 8.53 46.50
C LEU A 111 21.72 7.70 46.67
N TRP A 112 22.61 8.17 47.53
CA TRP A 112 23.77 7.40 47.95
C TRP A 112 23.38 6.45 49.08
N LEU A 113 23.34 5.16 48.76
CA LEU A 113 23.08 4.10 49.73
C LEU A 113 24.40 3.55 50.29
N LEU A 114 24.70 3.89 51.55
CA LEU A 114 25.85 3.38 52.29
C LEU A 114 25.47 2.11 53.05
N ARG A 115 26.09 0.99 52.68
CA ARG A 115 25.85 -0.34 53.26
C ARG A 115 26.83 -0.63 54.39
N ASP A 116 26.44 -1.55 55.26
CA ASP A 116 27.26 -2.14 56.33
C ASP A 116 27.79 -1.08 57.33
N VAL A 117 27.05 0.01 57.52
CA VAL A 117 27.46 1.10 58.42
C VAL A 117 27.33 0.67 59.87
N SER A 118 28.46 0.71 60.58
CA SER A 118 28.54 0.47 62.03
C SER A 118 29.01 1.69 62.83
N LEU A 119 29.46 2.74 62.14
CA LEU A 119 29.99 3.96 62.75
C LEU A 119 28.93 5.05 62.80
N LYS A 120 28.97 5.86 63.85
CA LYS A 120 28.14 7.07 63.96
C LYS A 120 28.66 8.13 62.99
N MET A 121 27.74 8.80 62.31
CA MET A 121 28.06 9.94 61.46
C MET A 121 27.99 11.19 62.32
N THR A 122 29.13 11.83 62.55
CA THR A 122 29.20 13.05 63.38
C THR A 122 29.74 14.24 62.59
N ASP A 123 29.41 15.43 63.05
CA ASP A 123 30.09 16.65 62.65
C ASP A 123 31.51 16.70 63.23
N ARG A 124 32.17 17.84 63.06
CA ARG A 124 33.55 18.07 63.54
C ARG A 124 33.64 18.22 65.06
N GLU A 125 32.52 18.52 65.70
CA GLU A 125 32.38 18.71 67.14
C GLU A 125 31.92 17.41 67.83
N GLY A 126 31.67 16.34 67.06
CA GLY A 126 31.24 15.04 67.56
C GLY A 126 29.72 14.88 67.71
N LYS A 127 28.91 15.85 67.27
CA LYS A 127 27.45 15.76 67.27
C LYS A 127 26.97 14.88 66.13
N GLU A 128 26.03 13.99 66.43
CA GLU A 128 25.47 13.06 65.44
C GLU A 128 24.67 13.80 64.36
N LEU A 129 24.93 13.46 63.10
CA LEU A 129 24.34 14.05 61.90
C LEU A 129 23.49 13.03 61.16
N ALA A 130 22.46 13.50 60.47
CA ALA A 130 21.76 12.68 59.48
C ALA A 130 22.69 12.34 58.30
N PRO A 131 22.53 11.18 57.63
CA PRO A 131 23.46 10.75 56.58
C PRO A 131 23.64 11.76 55.44
N THR A 132 22.55 12.39 54.98
CA THR A 132 22.60 13.43 53.95
C THR A 132 23.39 14.65 54.43
N GLN A 133 23.20 15.09 55.68
CA GLN A 133 23.97 16.21 56.25
C GLN A 133 25.45 15.88 56.35
N PHE A 134 25.78 14.65 56.76
CA PHE A 134 27.16 14.17 56.81
C PHE A 134 27.82 14.22 55.43
N LEU A 135 27.11 13.79 54.38
CA LEU A 135 27.62 13.85 53.01
C LEU A 135 27.99 15.29 52.60
N HIS A 136 27.10 16.25 52.81
CA HIS A 136 27.33 17.65 52.44
C HIS A 136 28.43 18.34 53.27
N THR A 137 28.58 18.00 54.55
CA THR A 137 29.46 18.72 55.49
C THR A 137 30.81 18.06 55.72
N ARG A 138 30.94 16.76 55.42
CA ARG A 138 32.17 15.98 55.67
C ARG A 138 32.77 15.37 54.41
N VAL A 139 31.95 14.96 53.44
CA VAL A 139 32.43 14.31 52.21
C VAL A 139 32.63 15.34 51.10
N PHE A 140 31.66 16.23 50.92
CA PHE A 140 31.70 17.22 49.84
C PHE A 140 32.29 18.55 50.24
N ALA A 141 32.54 18.77 51.53
CA ALA A 141 33.14 20.00 52.03
C ALA A 141 34.61 19.80 52.42
N SER A 142 35.43 20.79 52.12
CA SER A 142 36.83 20.87 52.54
C SER A 142 36.92 21.06 54.06
N GLU A 143 38.14 21.00 54.62
CA GLU A 143 38.38 21.31 56.03
C GLU A 143 37.98 22.74 56.44
N SER A 144 37.76 23.68 55.52
CA SER A 144 37.22 25.01 55.87
C SER A 144 35.69 25.02 56.00
N GLY A 145 35.00 23.95 55.59
CA GLY A 145 33.54 23.83 55.63
C GLY A 145 32.84 24.28 54.34
N GLU A 146 33.60 24.77 53.37
CA GLU A 146 33.08 25.09 52.03
C GLU A 146 33.02 23.86 51.15
N LEU A 147 32.02 23.78 50.26
CA LEU A 147 31.94 22.71 49.27
C LEU A 147 33.16 22.73 48.34
N THR A 148 33.78 21.58 48.15
CA THR A 148 34.81 21.35 47.14
C THR A 148 34.21 21.54 45.75
N ASP A 149 35.04 21.72 44.73
CA ASP A 149 34.55 21.87 43.34
C ASP A 149 33.77 20.64 42.86
N LEU A 150 34.18 19.46 43.32
CA LEU A 150 33.44 18.22 43.12
C LEU A 150 32.08 18.26 43.84
N GLY A 151 32.06 18.66 45.11
CA GLY A 151 30.84 18.81 45.89
C GLY A 151 29.85 19.78 45.25
N LYS A 152 30.33 20.95 44.83
CA LYS A 152 29.54 21.94 44.08
C LYS A 152 28.99 21.34 42.78
N SER A 153 29.82 20.61 42.03
CA SER A 153 29.42 19.97 40.78
C SER A 153 28.31 18.96 41.01
N LEU A 154 28.49 17.99 41.91
CA LEU A 154 27.49 16.95 42.18
C LEU A 154 26.16 17.52 42.69
N VAL A 155 26.21 18.44 43.65
CA VAL A 155 25.00 19.10 44.17
C VAL A 155 24.32 19.93 43.09
N SER A 156 25.06 20.47 42.12
CA SER A 156 24.49 21.22 41.01
C SER A 156 23.90 20.34 39.90
N LEU A 157 24.37 19.11 39.73
CA LEU A 157 23.94 18.20 38.66
C LEU A 157 22.56 17.61 38.93
N PHE A 158 22.36 17.07 40.14
CA PHE A 158 21.17 16.30 40.48
C PHE A 158 20.09 17.18 41.13
N PRO A 159 18.80 17.04 40.76
CA PRO A 159 17.70 17.79 41.39
C PRO A 159 17.58 17.54 42.91
N SER A 160 17.95 16.34 43.34
CA SER A 160 18.06 15.94 44.74
C SER A 160 19.27 15.05 44.88
N LEU A 161 20.07 15.26 45.93
CA LEU A 161 21.21 14.43 46.27
C LEU A 161 21.09 14.06 47.74
N GLU A 162 20.71 12.81 48.03
CA GLU A 162 20.48 12.31 49.38
C GLU A 162 21.41 11.16 49.74
N CYS A 163 21.50 10.86 51.02
CA CYS A 163 22.19 9.69 51.52
C CYS A 163 21.30 8.91 52.50
N ALA A 164 21.34 7.58 52.37
CA ALA A 164 20.71 6.64 53.30
C ALA A 164 21.73 5.58 53.72
N THR A 165 21.53 5.01 54.91
CA THR A 165 22.41 3.99 55.47
C THR A 165 21.65 2.69 55.71
N LEU A 166 22.34 1.55 55.54
CA LEU A 166 21.84 0.26 55.98
C LEU A 166 22.84 -0.40 56.94
N PRO A 167 22.37 -0.94 58.07
CA PRO A 167 23.22 -1.66 59.00
C PRO A 167 23.62 -3.02 58.41
N ILE A 168 24.54 -3.70 59.09
CA ILE A 168 25.00 -5.03 58.67
C ILE A 168 23.83 -6.05 58.79
N PRO A 169 23.48 -6.80 57.72
CA PRO A 169 22.28 -7.65 57.68
C PRO A 169 22.32 -8.85 58.62
N SER A 170 23.48 -9.48 58.76
CA SER A 170 23.73 -10.60 59.70
C SER A 170 25.23 -10.72 59.96
N THR A 171 25.61 -11.36 61.07
CA THR A 171 27.01 -11.75 61.35
C THR A 171 27.34 -13.15 60.83
N LYS A 172 26.32 -13.95 60.47
CA LYS A 172 26.49 -15.34 60.00
C LYS A 172 26.58 -15.40 58.47
N ARG A 173 27.65 -16.00 57.94
CA ARG A 173 27.92 -16.06 56.50
C ARG A 173 26.86 -16.83 55.71
N ASP A 174 26.32 -17.92 56.25
CA ASP A 174 25.34 -18.75 55.55
C ASP A 174 24.01 -18.00 55.34
N ILE A 175 23.62 -17.17 56.31
CA ILE A 175 22.46 -16.29 56.21
C ILE A 175 22.66 -15.23 55.13
N ILE A 176 23.88 -14.66 55.03
CA ILE A 176 24.19 -13.65 54.01
C ILE A 176 24.20 -14.27 52.59
N ARG A 177 24.65 -15.52 52.45
CA ARG A 177 24.65 -16.23 51.17
C ARG A 177 23.24 -16.55 50.67
N GLY A 178 22.33 -16.93 51.57
CA GLY A 178 20.91 -17.17 51.29
C GLY A 178 20.00 -16.04 51.77
N ILE A 179 20.40 -14.78 51.55
CA ILE A 179 19.71 -13.61 52.12
C ILE A 179 18.25 -13.49 51.66
N VAL A 180 17.92 -14.05 50.50
CA VAL A 180 16.56 -14.02 49.95
C VAL A 180 15.68 -15.08 50.57
N GLU A 181 16.19 -16.29 50.77
CA GLU A 181 15.46 -17.40 51.36
C GLU A 181 15.37 -17.30 52.89
N GLN A 182 16.23 -16.49 53.51
CA GLN A 182 16.37 -16.39 54.98
C GLN A 182 16.07 -14.98 55.51
N GLN A 183 15.13 -14.26 54.89
CA GLN A 183 14.74 -12.89 55.28
C GLN A 183 14.28 -12.79 56.75
N ASP A 184 13.64 -13.85 57.24
CA ASP A 184 13.17 -14.02 58.62
C ASP A 184 14.31 -14.10 59.64
N LYS A 185 15.51 -14.50 59.20
CA LYS A 185 16.70 -14.67 60.07
C LYS A 185 17.64 -13.47 60.05
N LEU A 186 17.29 -12.40 59.32
CA LEU A 186 18.04 -11.16 59.29
C LEU A 186 17.80 -10.33 60.55
N LYS A 187 18.72 -9.41 60.86
CA LYS A 187 18.55 -8.52 62.01
C LYS A 187 17.26 -7.68 61.83
N PRO A 188 16.39 -7.58 62.85
CA PRO A 188 15.17 -6.77 62.75
C PRO A 188 15.44 -5.30 62.38
N ALA A 189 16.50 -4.72 62.94
CA ALA A 189 16.95 -3.36 62.61
C ALA A 189 17.34 -3.19 61.14
N PHE A 190 17.86 -4.23 60.49
CA PHE A 190 18.16 -4.20 59.06
C PHE A 190 16.89 -4.22 58.23
N ASN A 191 15.95 -5.13 58.53
CA ASN A 191 14.67 -5.19 57.82
C ASN A 191 13.89 -3.88 57.96
N ALA A 192 13.80 -3.33 59.17
CA ALA A 192 13.17 -2.03 59.41
C ALA A 192 13.85 -0.89 58.62
N ALA A 193 15.18 -0.87 58.54
CA ALA A 193 15.91 0.13 57.77
C ALA A 193 15.69 -0.03 56.25
N VAL A 194 15.61 -1.26 55.74
CA VAL A 194 15.26 -1.53 54.33
C VAL A 194 13.84 -1.07 54.04
N ASP A 195 12.87 -1.37 54.90
CA ASP A 195 11.48 -0.97 54.69
C ASP A 195 11.31 0.56 54.72
N ALA A 196 11.99 1.25 55.64
CA ALA A 196 12.03 2.70 55.68
C ALA A 196 12.66 3.31 54.41
N LEU A 197 13.75 2.70 53.92
CA LEU A 197 14.39 3.11 52.66
C LEU A 197 13.47 2.93 51.45
N ILE A 198 12.74 1.81 51.38
CA ILE A 198 11.75 1.57 50.31
C ILE A 198 10.69 2.67 50.36
N GLN A 199 10.17 3.00 51.55
CA GLN A 199 9.19 4.09 51.69
C GLN A 199 9.75 5.44 51.23
N GLN A 200 10.98 5.79 51.63
CA GLN A 200 11.63 7.03 51.19
C GLN A 200 11.75 7.10 49.66
N VAL A 201 12.18 6.00 49.04
CA VAL A 201 12.33 5.91 47.57
C VAL A 201 10.97 6.06 46.88
N LEU A 202 9.95 5.35 47.34
CA LEU A 202 8.60 5.40 46.74
C LEU A 202 7.91 6.75 46.91
N GLN A 203 8.22 7.50 47.98
CA GLN A 203 7.70 8.86 48.18
C GLN A 203 8.32 9.88 47.21
N LYS A 204 9.50 9.59 46.67
CA LYS A 204 10.26 10.53 45.82
C LYS A 204 10.34 10.13 44.37
N VAL A 205 10.08 8.86 44.04
CA VAL A 205 10.11 8.41 42.65
C VAL A 205 9.07 9.20 41.85
N ALA A 206 9.53 9.81 40.76
CA ALA A 206 8.69 10.61 39.89
C ALA A 206 8.84 10.15 38.43
N PRO A 207 7.83 10.42 37.58
CA PRO A 207 7.95 10.20 36.15
C PRO A 207 9.20 10.88 35.59
N LYS A 208 9.91 10.19 34.70
CA LYS A 208 11.02 10.78 33.96
C LYS A 208 10.48 11.89 33.07
N THR A 209 11.14 13.04 33.06
CA THR A 209 10.81 14.18 32.21
C THR A 209 11.83 14.35 31.08
N ALA A 210 11.42 15.07 30.04
CA ALA A 210 12.28 15.53 28.96
C ALA A 210 13.24 16.64 29.44
N ILE A 211 14.05 17.15 28.51
CA ILE A 211 14.98 18.26 28.75
C ILE A 211 14.24 19.54 29.18
N ASP A 212 12.98 19.72 28.75
CA ASP A 212 12.13 20.85 29.13
C ASP A 212 11.62 20.78 30.59
N GLY A 213 11.82 19.65 31.28
CA GLY A 213 11.37 19.43 32.66
C GLY A 213 9.85 19.26 32.84
N THR A 214 9.05 19.27 31.76
CA THR A 214 7.59 19.24 31.83
C THR A 214 6.99 18.05 31.07
N THR A 215 7.57 17.67 29.94
CA THR A 215 7.08 16.57 29.11
C THR A 215 7.47 15.23 29.73
N THR A 216 6.48 14.41 30.12
CA THR A 216 6.75 13.09 30.70
C THR A 216 7.15 12.07 29.65
N VAL A 217 8.18 11.29 29.92
CA VAL A 217 8.69 10.23 29.04
C VAL A 217 7.77 9.00 29.09
N THR A 218 7.29 8.60 27.92
CA THR A 218 6.52 7.36 27.70
C THR A 218 7.46 6.15 27.54
N GLY A 219 6.93 4.92 27.57
CA GLY A 219 7.74 3.73 27.31
C GLY A 219 8.37 3.72 25.91
N LYS A 220 7.63 4.21 24.89
CA LYS A 220 8.14 4.37 23.52
C LYS A 220 9.29 5.38 23.47
N ALA A 221 9.11 6.53 24.10
CA ALA A 221 10.15 7.56 24.20
C ALA A 221 11.39 7.05 24.95
N LEU A 222 11.22 6.29 26.04
CA LEU A 222 12.34 5.70 26.77
C LEU A 222 13.13 4.71 25.90
N ALA A 223 12.45 3.89 25.11
CA ALA A 223 13.11 2.96 24.18
C ALA A 223 13.90 3.69 23.08
N ALA A 224 13.37 4.81 22.59
CA ALA A 224 14.07 5.67 21.63
C ALA A 224 15.33 6.31 22.23
N LEU A 225 15.24 6.84 23.45
CA LEU A 225 16.37 7.38 24.19
C LEU A 225 17.43 6.30 24.43
N ALA A 226 17.02 5.12 24.90
CA ALA A 226 17.93 4.00 25.14
C ALA A 226 18.69 3.62 23.86
N ARG A 227 17.99 3.52 22.73
CA ARG A 227 18.63 3.26 21.42
C ARG A 227 19.65 4.35 21.07
N SER A 228 19.23 5.61 21.11
CA SER A 228 20.09 6.74 20.75
C SER A 228 21.33 6.83 21.63
N TYR A 229 21.19 6.60 22.94
CA TYR A 229 22.32 6.67 23.87
C TYR A 229 23.25 5.48 23.72
N VAL A 230 22.74 4.27 23.49
CA VAL A 230 23.58 3.09 23.22
C VAL A 230 24.38 3.28 21.93
N GLU A 231 23.76 3.81 20.87
CA GLU A 231 24.46 4.13 19.62
C GLU A 231 25.56 5.18 19.83
N ALA A 232 25.33 6.19 20.68
CA ALA A 232 26.32 7.22 20.98
C ALA A 232 27.49 6.68 21.80
N VAL A 233 27.21 5.93 22.88
CA VAL A 233 28.23 5.36 23.78
C VAL A 233 29.13 4.34 23.08
N ASN A 234 28.61 3.63 22.07
CA ASN A 234 29.41 2.67 21.30
C ASN A 234 30.34 3.33 20.27
N ARG A 235 30.29 4.67 20.09
CA ARG A 235 31.26 5.40 19.26
C ARG A 235 32.49 5.76 20.10
N PRO A 236 33.72 5.40 19.67
CA PRO A 236 34.93 5.68 20.44
C PRO A 236 35.07 7.18 20.78
N GLY A 237 35.19 7.50 22.08
CA GLY A 237 35.38 8.87 22.57
C GLY A 237 34.16 9.78 22.50
N ALA A 238 32.98 9.29 22.09
CA ALA A 238 31.76 10.09 22.04
C ALA A 238 30.96 10.02 23.34
N LEU A 239 30.50 11.17 23.83
CA LEU A 239 29.51 11.24 24.90
C LEU A 239 28.09 11.32 24.29
N PRO A 240 27.07 10.72 24.92
CA PRO A 240 25.69 10.88 24.49
C PRO A 240 25.26 12.35 24.54
N ASP A 241 24.84 12.86 23.39
CA ASP A 241 24.21 14.18 23.31
C ASP A 241 22.74 14.05 23.71
N LEU A 242 22.35 14.80 24.74
CA LEU A 242 20.98 14.78 25.27
C LEU A 242 19.98 15.30 24.23
N ASP A 243 20.35 16.34 23.49
CA ASP A 243 19.49 16.95 22.49
C ASP A 243 19.26 16.00 21.33
N GLN A 244 20.32 15.35 20.81
CA GLN A 244 20.17 14.33 19.76
C GLN A 244 19.27 13.17 20.20
N GLY A 245 19.41 12.74 21.46
CA GLY A 245 18.53 11.72 22.04
C GLY A 245 17.07 12.17 22.06
N TRP A 246 16.81 13.41 22.46
CA TRP A 246 15.46 13.96 22.47
C TRP A 246 14.88 14.13 21.05
N GLN A 247 15.68 14.62 20.10
CA GLN A 247 15.29 14.72 18.69
C GLN A 247 14.94 13.35 18.08
N ALA A 248 15.54 12.26 18.56
CA ALA A 248 15.12 10.91 18.17
C ALA A 248 13.70 10.55 18.67
N VAL A 249 13.34 10.97 19.89
CA VAL A 249 11.98 10.81 20.44
C VAL A 249 10.98 11.63 19.63
N VAL A 250 11.26 12.91 19.42
CA VAL A 250 10.39 13.82 18.66
C VAL A 250 10.10 13.27 17.27
N ARG A 251 11.13 12.80 16.55
CA ARG A 251 10.96 12.20 15.21
C ARG A 251 10.05 10.97 15.21
N LEU A 252 10.15 10.11 16.22
CA LEU A 252 9.30 8.92 16.31
C LEU A 252 7.83 9.27 16.57
N GLU A 253 7.58 10.20 17.50
CA GLU A 253 6.22 10.66 17.81
C GLU A 253 5.58 11.36 16.60
N LEU A 254 6.31 12.27 15.95
CA LEU A 254 5.82 13.00 14.78
C LEU A 254 5.59 12.09 13.57
N LYS A 255 6.40 11.04 13.39
CA LYS A 255 6.17 10.04 12.35
C LYS A 255 4.86 9.29 12.57
N GLU A 256 4.53 8.95 13.82
CA GLU A 256 3.25 8.30 14.14
C GLU A 256 2.06 9.25 13.90
N VAL A 257 2.20 10.53 14.25
CA VAL A 257 1.21 11.56 13.95
C VAL A 257 1.02 11.72 12.43
N SER A 258 2.11 11.80 11.66
CA SER A 258 2.05 11.89 10.19
C SER A 258 1.26 10.73 9.59
N TYR A 259 1.55 9.48 9.97
CA TYR A 259 0.79 8.32 9.49
C TYR A 259 -0.70 8.39 9.80
N LYS A 260 -1.07 8.89 10.98
CA LYS A 260 -2.49 9.09 11.34
C LYS A 260 -3.13 10.16 10.46
N LEU A 261 -2.44 11.28 10.24
CA LEU A 261 -2.94 12.38 9.41
C LEU A 261 -3.12 11.98 7.94
N VAL A 262 -2.22 11.17 7.38
CA VAL A 262 -2.37 10.62 6.02
C VAL A 262 -3.63 9.75 5.92
N ARG A 263 -3.88 8.87 6.89
CA ARG A 263 -5.10 8.04 6.91
C ARG A 263 -6.37 8.86 7.08
N GLU A 264 -6.33 9.92 7.86
CA GLU A 264 -7.46 10.84 7.97
C GLU A 264 -7.69 11.64 6.69
N TYR A 265 -6.62 12.07 6.02
CA TYR A 265 -6.68 12.68 4.70
C TYR A 265 -7.39 11.76 3.70
N GLU A 266 -6.98 10.48 3.64
CA GLU A 266 -7.63 9.48 2.78
C GLU A 266 -9.13 9.35 3.07
N ARG A 267 -9.50 9.29 4.35
CA ARG A 267 -10.91 9.17 4.76
C ARG A 267 -11.73 10.41 4.38
N GLU A 268 -11.19 11.61 4.60
CA GLU A 268 -11.86 12.87 4.25
C GLU A 268 -11.99 13.03 2.72
N MET A 269 -10.95 12.69 1.98
CA MET A 269 -10.98 12.67 0.51
C MET A 269 -12.00 11.67 -0.02
N GLU A 270 -12.02 10.43 0.51
CA GLU A 270 -13.02 9.43 0.09
C GLU A 270 -14.44 9.95 0.34
N ALA A 271 -14.72 10.46 1.55
CA ALA A 271 -16.03 10.99 1.89
C ALA A 271 -16.48 12.15 0.98
N ALA A 272 -15.55 13.00 0.54
CA ALA A 272 -15.84 14.10 -0.37
C ALA A 272 -16.08 13.64 -1.82
N LEU A 273 -15.41 12.56 -2.26
CA LEU A 273 -15.42 12.10 -3.65
C LEU A 273 -16.48 11.03 -3.94
N VAL A 274 -16.92 10.26 -2.94
CA VAL A 274 -17.94 9.22 -3.10
C VAL A 274 -19.22 9.80 -3.71
N GLY A 275 -19.67 9.20 -4.81
CA GLY A 275 -20.89 9.61 -5.53
C GLY A 275 -20.73 10.84 -6.43
N ASN A 276 -19.60 11.55 -6.37
CA ASN A 276 -19.36 12.79 -7.11
C ASN A 276 -18.39 12.62 -8.30
N LEU A 277 -17.84 11.42 -8.51
CA LEU A 277 -16.99 11.11 -9.67
C LEU A 277 -17.84 10.74 -10.89
N PRO A 278 -17.47 11.17 -12.11
CA PRO A 278 -16.29 11.97 -12.44
C PRO A 278 -16.46 13.47 -12.17
N MET A 279 -15.32 14.15 -12.01
CA MET A 279 -15.25 15.56 -11.65
C MET A 279 -14.15 16.28 -12.44
N GLU A 280 -14.36 17.58 -12.73
CA GLU A 280 -13.33 18.46 -13.27
C GLU A 280 -12.13 18.61 -12.34
N GLU A 281 -10.94 18.58 -12.93
CA GLU A 281 -9.65 18.59 -12.21
C GLU A 281 -9.53 19.77 -11.23
N ARG A 282 -10.03 20.95 -11.61
CA ARG A 282 -10.00 22.15 -10.77
C ARG A 282 -10.75 21.98 -9.44
N TYR A 283 -11.92 21.33 -9.47
CA TYR A 283 -12.69 21.09 -8.24
C TYR A 283 -12.04 19.98 -7.40
N PHE A 284 -11.53 18.95 -8.06
CA PHE A 284 -10.82 17.85 -7.42
C PHE A 284 -9.60 18.35 -6.64
N LEU A 285 -8.75 19.16 -7.27
CA LEU A 285 -7.55 19.72 -6.64
C LEU A 285 -7.88 20.71 -5.52
N ARG A 286 -8.99 21.45 -5.62
CA ARG A 286 -9.45 22.34 -4.53
C ARG A 286 -9.83 21.55 -3.27
N ILE A 287 -10.47 20.38 -3.42
CA ILE A 287 -10.79 19.50 -2.29
C ILE A 287 -9.49 18.97 -1.66
N HIS A 288 -8.55 18.52 -2.48
CA HIS A 288 -7.22 18.10 -2.02
C HIS A 288 -6.51 19.21 -1.23
N GLU A 289 -6.37 20.40 -1.80
CA GLU A 289 -5.63 21.52 -1.21
C GLU A 289 -6.26 21.93 0.13
N LYS A 290 -7.59 22.02 0.20
CA LYS A 290 -8.30 22.32 1.45
C LYS A 290 -8.03 21.27 2.53
N THR A 291 -8.08 20.00 2.15
CA THR A 291 -7.87 18.88 3.09
C THR A 291 -6.42 18.83 3.56
N LEU A 292 -5.46 18.96 2.63
CA LEU A 292 -4.03 19.01 2.91
C LEU A 292 -3.67 20.16 3.87
N ASN A 293 -4.15 21.38 3.59
CA ASN A 293 -3.86 22.55 4.43
C ASN A 293 -4.41 22.38 5.85
N ARG A 294 -5.58 21.76 6.00
CA ARG A 294 -6.11 21.41 7.32
C ARG A 294 -5.20 20.42 8.05
N LYS A 295 -4.71 19.38 7.37
CA LYS A 295 -3.78 18.39 7.97
C LYS A 295 -2.43 19.00 8.33
N LYS A 296 -1.90 19.91 7.50
CA LYS A 296 -0.69 20.70 7.82
C LYS A 296 -0.89 21.56 9.08
N SER A 297 -2.06 22.17 9.26
CA SER A 297 -2.38 22.93 10.48
C SER A 297 -2.35 22.06 11.73
N VAL A 298 -2.99 20.89 11.69
CA VAL A 298 -3.00 19.93 12.82
C VAL A 298 -1.58 19.44 13.13
N LEU A 299 -0.79 19.10 12.10
CA LEU A 299 0.60 18.68 12.31
C LEU A 299 1.43 19.79 12.97
N ARG A 300 1.25 21.05 12.56
CA ARG A 300 1.95 22.19 13.15
C ARG A 300 1.64 22.34 14.64
N GLU A 301 0.38 22.21 15.03
CA GLU A 301 -0.04 22.26 16.45
C GLU A 301 0.59 21.12 17.26
N GLU A 302 0.62 19.90 16.70
CA GLU A 302 1.26 18.74 17.34
C GLU A 302 2.78 18.89 17.47
N ILE A 303 3.45 19.48 16.49
CA ILE A 303 4.89 19.77 16.58
C ILE A 303 5.18 20.73 17.73
N CYS A 304 4.41 21.82 17.85
CA CYS A 304 4.56 22.77 18.95
C CYS A 304 4.30 22.11 20.31
N ARG A 305 3.39 21.13 20.39
CA ARG A 305 3.09 20.38 21.62
C ARG A 305 4.22 19.44 22.02
N VAL A 306 4.80 18.72 21.06
CA VAL A 306 5.83 17.69 21.31
C VAL A 306 7.23 18.30 21.45
N ASN A 307 7.48 19.44 20.80
CA ASN A 307 8.79 20.10 20.81
C ASN A 307 8.70 21.62 21.02
N PRO A 308 8.32 22.08 22.23
CA PRO A 308 8.10 23.51 22.50
C PRO A 308 9.34 24.39 22.34
N LEU A 309 10.53 23.81 22.47
CA LEU A 309 11.82 24.52 22.40
C LEU A 309 12.34 24.70 20.96
N HIS A 310 11.82 23.92 20.00
CA HIS A 310 12.24 23.91 18.59
C HIS A 310 11.01 24.05 17.67
N SER A 311 10.25 25.12 17.91
CA SER A 311 9.05 25.48 17.15
C SER A 311 9.32 26.54 16.09
N SER A 312 10.59 26.73 15.69
CA SER A 312 10.94 27.72 14.67
C SER A 312 10.38 27.32 13.30
N HIS A 313 10.08 28.30 12.45
CA HIS A 313 9.56 28.02 11.12
C HIS A 313 10.53 27.14 10.29
N GLU A 314 11.84 27.32 10.47
CA GLU A 314 12.88 26.55 9.76
C GLU A 314 12.90 25.06 10.14
N GLU A 315 12.57 24.72 11.39
CA GLU A 315 12.53 23.33 11.86
C GLU A 315 11.20 22.62 11.53
N VAL A 316 10.10 23.39 11.51
CA VAL A 316 8.75 22.87 11.24
C VAL A 316 8.53 22.59 9.76
N GLN A 317 9.07 23.43 8.87
CA GLN A 317 8.78 23.36 7.44
C GLN A 317 9.16 22.01 6.79
N PRO A 318 10.35 21.42 7.03
CA PRO A 318 10.72 20.13 6.46
C PRO A 318 9.76 18.99 6.83
N LEU A 319 9.15 19.06 8.01
CA LEU A 319 8.19 18.06 8.48
C LEU A 319 6.82 18.21 7.79
N LEU A 320 6.40 19.45 7.52
CA LEU A 320 5.19 19.72 6.75
C LEU A 320 5.36 19.32 5.28
N ASP A 321 6.55 19.53 4.72
CA ASP A 321 6.91 19.12 3.36
C ASP A 321 6.95 17.59 3.27
N GLN A 322 7.48 16.89 4.28
CA GLN A 322 7.42 15.43 4.33
C GLN A 322 5.98 14.89 4.36
N LEU A 323 5.08 15.52 5.13
CA LEU A 323 3.66 15.13 5.12
C LEU A 323 3.02 15.34 3.73
N GLU A 324 3.35 16.45 3.06
CA GLU A 324 2.89 16.69 1.69
C GLU A 324 3.42 15.62 0.73
N GLN A 325 4.70 15.29 0.82
CA GLN A 325 5.33 14.25 0.01
C GLN A 325 4.70 12.87 0.22
N ASP A 326 4.36 12.53 1.48
CA ASP A 326 3.68 11.28 1.84
C ASP A 326 2.25 11.23 1.26
N ILE A 327 1.59 12.38 1.09
CA ILE A 327 0.23 12.49 0.51
C ILE A 327 0.26 12.52 -1.03
N ALA A 328 1.21 13.26 -1.60
CA ALA A 328 1.31 13.54 -3.02
C ALA A 328 2.78 13.66 -3.43
N THR A 329 3.22 12.70 -4.24
CA THR A 329 4.51 12.79 -4.94
C THR A 329 4.29 13.38 -6.31
N TRP A 330 5.13 14.35 -6.68
CA TRP A 330 5.04 15.07 -7.95
C TRP A 330 6.19 14.68 -8.89
N SER A 331 5.92 14.68 -10.19
CA SER A 331 6.94 14.57 -11.22
C SER A 331 7.86 15.79 -11.22
N GLU A 332 9.00 15.64 -11.89
CA GLU A 332 9.79 16.81 -12.29
C GLU A 332 8.92 17.77 -13.13
N PRO A 333 9.17 19.09 -13.04
CA PRO A 333 8.49 20.05 -13.88
C PRO A 333 8.75 19.72 -15.36
N SER A 334 7.67 19.60 -16.13
CA SER A 334 7.79 19.59 -17.60
C SER A 334 8.30 20.94 -18.11
N ASP A 335 8.75 21.00 -19.37
CA ASP A 335 9.20 22.24 -20.03
C ASP A 335 8.16 23.38 -19.96
N ASN A 336 6.88 23.03 -19.82
CA ASN A 336 5.77 23.96 -19.69
C ASN A 336 5.42 24.30 -18.22
N GLY A 337 6.26 23.92 -17.25
CA GLY A 337 6.09 24.18 -15.82
C GLY A 337 5.05 23.29 -15.11
N GLY A 338 4.36 22.41 -15.84
CA GLY A 338 3.37 21.50 -15.28
C GLY A 338 4.01 20.34 -14.53
N ARG A 339 3.51 20.03 -13.33
CA ARG A 339 3.86 18.83 -12.55
C ARG A 339 2.68 17.87 -12.53
N LYS A 340 2.94 16.58 -12.72
CA LYS A 340 1.92 15.52 -12.60
C LYS A 340 2.10 14.78 -11.28
N VAL A 341 1.00 14.38 -10.66
CA VAL A 341 1.05 13.51 -9.48
C VAL A 341 1.48 12.12 -9.93
N THR A 342 2.52 11.57 -9.31
CA THR A 342 3.13 10.27 -9.65
C THR A 342 3.05 9.25 -8.51
N GLY A 343 2.70 9.67 -7.29
CA GLY A 343 2.61 8.78 -6.14
C GLY A 343 1.84 9.36 -4.97
N GLY A 344 1.68 8.53 -3.93
CA GLY A 344 0.91 8.84 -2.74
C GLY A 344 -0.61 8.65 -2.90
N PRO A 345 -1.38 8.80 -1.81
CA PRO A 345 -2.84 8.70 -1.83
C PRO A 345 -3.52 9.57 -2.89
N LEU A 346 -3.02 10.78 -3.14
CA LEU A 346 -3.60 11.67 -4.16
C LEU A 346 -3.58 11.03 -5.56
N TYR A 347 -2.50 10.31 -5.90
CA TYR A 347 -2.38 9.60 -7.18
C TYR A 347 -3.46 8.53 -7.37
N CYS A 348 -3.78 7.78 -6.30
CA CYS A 348 -4.85 6.78 -6.36
C CYS A 348 -6.21 7.43 -6.65
N PHE A 349 -6.48 8.59 -6.05
CA PHE A 349 -7.71 9.34 -6.31
C PHE A 349 -7.75 9.95 -7.72
N THR A 350 -6.62 10.44 -8.26
CA THR A 350 -6.58 10.96 -9.64
C THR A 350 -6.83 9.86 -10.66
N ILE A 351 -6.24 8.67 -10.50
CA ILE A 351 -6.53 7.51 -11.38
C ILE A 351 -8.01 7.14 -11.33
N ARG A 352 -8.61 7.12 -10.13
CA ARG A 352 -10.04 6.80 -9.98
C ARG A 352 -10.93 7.82 -10.68
N ASN A 353 -10.64 9.11 -10.53
CA ASN A 353 -11.37 10.17 -11.23
C ASN A 353 -11.21 10.05 -12.75
N PHE A 354 -9.99 9.79 -13.23
CA PHE A 354 -9.70 9.58 -14.64
C PHE A 354 -10.46 8.39 -15.22
N THR A 355 -10.46 7.25 -14.52
CA THR A 355 -11.16 6.02 -14.92
C THR A 355 -12.67 6.24 -14.96
N ALA A 356 -13.23 6.91 -13.95
CA ALA A 356 -14.64 7.27 -13.92
C ALA A 356 -15.01 8.22 -15.07
N SER A 357 -14.15 9.21 -15.35
CA SER A 357 -14.34 10.17 -16.44
C SER A 357 -14.32 9.48 -17.79
N ARG A 358 -13.36 8.57 -18.01
CA ARG A 358 -13.28 7.79 -19.25
C ARG A 358 -14.55 6.98 -19.48
N LYS A 359 -15.00 6.25 -18.46
CA LYS A 359 -16.24 5.44 -18.54
C LYS A 359 -17.47 6.31 -18.83
N HIS A 360 -17.62 7.43 -18.15
CA HIS A 360 -18.72 8.37 -18.37
C HIS A 360 -18.71 8.92 -19.81
N SER A 361 -17.54 9.39 -20.25
CA SER A 361 -17.30 9.94 -21.57
C SER A 361 -17.55 8.91 -22.69
N GLU A 362 -17.11 7.67 -22.54
CA GLU A 362 -17.37 6.60 -23.52
C GLU A 362 -18.86 6.27 -23.63
N ILE A 363 -19.57 6.21 -22.49
CA ILE A 363 -21.03 5.99 -22.48
C ILE A 363 -21.75 7.16 -23.17
N LEU A 364 -21.36 8.40 -22.85
CA LEU A 364 -21.95 9.60 -23.44
C LEU A 364 -21.72 9.65 -24.96
N PHE A 365 -20.48 9.40 -25.42
CA PHE A 365 -20.16 9.40 -26.84
C PHE A 365 -20.99 8.35 -27.60
N ASN A 366 -21.01 7.11 -27.10
CA ASN A 366 -21.82 6.04 -27.68
C ASN A 366 -23.31 6.36 -27.73
N TYR A 367 -23.84 7.02 -26.69
CA TYR A 367 -25.22 7.51 -26.69
C TYR A 367 -25.45 8.55 -27.78
N LEU A 368 -24.57 9.55 -27.93
CA LEU A 368 -24.71 10.62 -28.93
C LEU A 368 -24.60 10.08 -30.37
N VAL A 369 -23.74 9.09 -30.59
CA VAL A 369 -23.62 8.38 -31.89
C VAL A 369 -24.90 7.62 -32.24
N LYS A 370 -25.55 7.00 -31.24
CA LYS A 370 -26.86 6.35 -31.44
C LYS A 370 -27.98 7.37 -31.67
N ASP A 371 -27.99 8.46 -30.92
CA ASP A 371 -28.98 9.55 -31.02
C ASP A 371 -28.95 10.25 -32.39
N SER A 372 -27.75 10.48 -32.94
CA SER A 372 -27.57 11.09 -34.26
C SER A 372 -28.01 10.18 -35.41
N LYS A 373 -28.19 8.87 -35.15
CA LYS A 373 -28.44 7.82 -36.14
C LYS A 373 -27.37 7.74 -37.24
N VAL A 374 -26.18 8.31 -36.99
CA VAL A 374 -25.11 8.37 -38.00
C VAL A 374 -24.72 6.97 -38.46
N MET A 375 -24.66 5.99 -37.55
CA MET A 375 -24.39 4.58 -37.89
C MET A 375 -25.45 3.95 -38.78
N GLN A 376 -26.74 4.27 -38.60
CA GLN A 376 -27.80 3.80 -39.49
C GLN A 376 -27.68 4.45 -40.88
N LYS A 377 -27.27 5.71 -40.93
CA LYS A 377 -26.99 6.38 -42.21
C LYS A 377 -25.79 5.73 -42.91
N PHE A 378 -24.74 5.39 -42.17
CA PHE A 378 -23.59 4.62 -42.66
C PHE A 378 -24.03 3.28 -43.27
N GLU A 379 -24.74 2.44 -42.50
CA GLU A 379 -25.23 1.14 -42.97
C GLU A 379 -26.11 1.24 -44.21
N ASN A 380 -26.99 2.24 -44.27
CA ASN A 380 -27.85 2.47 -45.43
C ASN A 380 -27.06 2.94 -46.66
N ALA A 381 -26.05 3.79 -46.49
CA ALA A 381 -25.19 4.27 -47.57
C ALA A 381 -24.39 3.11 -48.20
N VAL A 382 -23.83 2.23 -47.36
CA VAL A 382 -23.15 1.00 -47.81
C VAL A 382 -24.13 0.08 -48.53
N ARG A 383 -25.29 -0.21 -47.92
CA ARG A 383 -26.31 -1.09 -48.52
C ARG A 383 -26.84 -0.57 -49.85
N LYS A 384 -26.92 0.75 -50.01
CA LYS A 384 -27.41 1.40 -51.24
C LYS A 384 -26.30 1.78 -52.22
N SER A 385 -25.04 1.57 -51.87
CA SER A 385 -23.86 2.03 -52.62
C SER A 385 -23.97 3.48 -53.08
N VAL A 386 -24.36 4.36 -52.16
CA VAL A 386 -24.53 5.79 -52.39
C VAL A 386 -23.52 6.55 -51.54
N SER A 387 -22.81 7.50 -52.16
CA SER A 387 -21.97 8.45 -51.44
C SER A 387 -22.84 9.31 -50.50
N LEU A 388 -22.45 9.40 -49.23
CA LEU A 388 -23.16 10.16 -48.21
C LEU A 388 -22.20 11.06 -47.45
N ASP A 389 -22.58 12.32 -47.29
CA ASP A 389 -21.90 13.26 -46.40
C ASP A 389 -22.57 13.29 -45.02
N VAL A 390 -21.79 12.98 -43.98
CA VAL A 390 -22.21 12.94 -42.58
C VAL A 390 -21.45 13.96 -41.71
N GLU A 391 -20.70 14.89 -42.32
CA GLU A 391 -19.90 15.87 -41.58
C GLU A 391 -20.73 16.72 -40.61
N SER A 392 -21.93 17.13 -41.03
CA SER A 392 -22.84 17.89 -40.16
C SER A 392 -23.32 17.08 -38.96
N ASP A 393 -23.50 15.77 -39.10
CA ASP A 393 -23.92 14.90 -37.99
C ASP A 393 -22.77 14.72 -36.99
N ILE A 394 -21.55 14.51 -37.49
CA ILE A 394 -20.33 14.38 -36.68
C ILE A 394 -20.09 15.67 -35.89
N LYS A 395 -20.18 16.83 -36.52
CA LYS A 395 -20.06 18.14 -35.86
C LYS A 395 -21.17 18.36 -34.81
N GLY A 396 -22.39 17.88 -35.09
CA GLY A 396 -23.49 17.91 -34.13
C GLY A 396 -23.21 17.07 -32.88
N ILE A 397 -22.59 15.89 -33.04
CA ILE A 397 -22.15 15.03 -31.93
C ILE A 397 -21.08 15.75 -31.09
N GLU A 398 -20.07 16.33 -31.75
CA GLU A 398 -18.97 17.04 -31.09
C GLU A 398 -19.46 18.18 -30.20
N VAL A 399 -20.34 19.04 -30.72
CA VAL A 399 -20.90 20.17 -29.96
C VAL A 399 -21.69 19.68 -28.75
N LYS A 400 -22.57 18.67 -28.93
CA LYS A 400 -23.34 18.09 -27.81
C LYS A 400 -22.43 17.46 -26.77
N TYR A 401 -21.36 16.80 -27.19
CA TYR A 401 -20.41 16.15 -26.29
C TYR A 401 -19.67 17.17 -25.41
N HIS A 402 -19.13 18.24 -25.99
CA HIS A 402 -18.42 19.28 -25.24
C HIS A 402 -19.27 19.91 -24.13
N THR A 403 -20.59 20.03 -24.32
CA THR A 403 -21.49 20.59 -23.30
C THR A 403 -21.83 19.65 -22.15
N ARG A 404 -21.54 18.35 -22.27
CA ARG A 404 -22.03 17.31 -21.33
C ARG A 404 -20.92 16.44 -20.76
N ALA A 405 -19.79 16.29 -21.45
CA ALA A 405 -18.67 15.50 -20.98
C ALA A 405 -18.01 16.19 -19.77
N ILE A 406 -17.61 15.39 -18.79
CA ILE A 406 -17.03 15.87 -17.54
C ILE A 406 -15.76 15.10 -17.22
N GLY A 407 -14.74 15.83 -16.78
CA GLY A 407 -13.53 15.29 -16.18
C GLY A 407 -12.37 15.07 -17.17
N PRO A 408 -11.23 14.60 -16.64
CA PRO A 408 -9.94 14.70 -17.32
C PRO A 408 -9.77 13.80 -18.56
N ALA A 409 -10.61 12.78 -18.75
CA ALA A 409 -10.51 11.88 -19.90
C ALA A 409 -11.44 12.28 -21.05
N ALA A 410 -12.21 13.37 -20.92
CA ALA A 410 -13.22 13.76 -21.91
C ALA A 410 -12.63 14.01 -23.30
N SER A 411 -11.52 14.76 -23.40
CA SER A 411 -10.88 15.08 -24.68
C SER A 411 -10.30 13.85 -25.37
N GLU A 412 -9.60 12.99 -24.63
CA GLU A 412 -9.01 11.75 -25.18
C GLU A 412 -10.07 10.85 -25.81
N VAL A 413 -11.21 10.67 -25.13
CA VAL A 413 -12.30 9.84 -25.66
C VAL A 413 -12.93 10.46 -26.90
N LEU A 414 -13.09 11.79 -26.92
CA LEU A 414 -13.64 12.49 -28.07
C LEU A 414 -12.72 12.41 -29.29
N GLU A 415 -11.44 12.70 -29.12
CA GLU A 415 -10.45 12.66 -30.21
C GLU A 415 -10.41 11.28 -30.87
N ARG A 416 -10.35 10.22 -30.05
CA ARG A 416 -10.40 8.84 -30.55
C ARG A 416 -11.70 8.56 -31.30
N GLY A 417 -12.85 8.89 -30.71
CA GLY A 417 -14.16 8.62 -31.31
C GLY A 417 -14.40 9.40 -32.60
N LEU A 418 -14.00 10.67 -32.66
CA LEU A 418 -14.09 11.48 -33.88
C LEU A 418 -13.15 10.97 -34.97
N SER A 419 -11.94 10.53 -34.62
CA SER A 419 -11.02 9.93 -35.59
C SER A 419 -11.62 8.68 -36.24
N GLU A 420 -12.27 7.80 -35.46
CA GLU A 420 -12.95 6.62 -35.98
C GLU A 420 -14.12 6.99 -36.92
N LEU A 421 -14.95 7.95 -36.53
CA LEU A 421 -16.08 8.41 -37.36
C LEU A 421 -15.62 9.09 -38.66
N ASN A 422 -14.55 9.89 -38.60
CA ASN A 422 -14.00 10.55 -39.77
C ASN A 422 -13.38 9.54 -40.75
N GLN A 423 -12.68 8.52 -40.25
CA GLN A 423 -12.16 7.44 -41.08
C GLN A 423 -13.29 6.66 -41.79
N LEU A 424 -14.40 6.39 -41.10
CA LEU A 424 -15.59 5.79 -41.71
C LEU A 424 -16.22 6.72 -42.77
N SER A 425 -16.31 8.02 -42.48
CA SER A 425 -16.81 9.04 -43.42
C SER A 425 -15.99 9.10 -44.70
N GLU A 426 -14.66 9.11 -44.60
CA GLU A 426 -13.77 9.08 -45.77
C GLU A 426 -13.93 7.79 -46.59
N THR A 427 -14.15 6.66 -45.92
CA THR A 427 -14.40 5.38 -46.60
C THR A 427 -15.70 5.43 -47.42
N LEU A 428 -16.78 5.99 -46.84
CA LEU A 428 -18.05 6.17 -47.57
C LEU A 428 -17.92 7.09 -48.78
N LYS A 429 -17.16 8.19 -48.65
CA LYS A 429 -16.95 9.14 -49.75
C LYS A 429 -16.30 8.49 -50.96
N ARG A 430 -15.58 7.36 -50.77
CA ARG A 430 -14.89 6.60 -51.82
C ARG A 430 -15.68 5.39 -52.34
N ILE A 431 -16.95 5.21 -51.96
CA ILE A 431 -17.77 4.11 -52.49
C ILE A 431 -18.04 4.36 -53.98
N PRO A 432 -17.62 3.46 -54.89
CA PRO A 432 -17.99 3.56 -56.29
C PRO A 432 -19.47 3.23 -56.47
N SER A 433 -20.16 3.99 -57.32
CA SER A 433 -21.50 3.57 -57.77
C SER A 433 -21.41 2.33 -58.68
N ALA A 434 -22.54 1.73 -59.02
CA ALA A 434 -22.53 0.62 -59.96
C ALA A 434 -22.01 1.05 -61.36
N PRO A 435 -21.33 0.14 -62.10
CA PRO A 435 -20.88 0.39 -63.47
C PRO A 435 -22.04 0.77 -64.39
N ARG A 436 -21.75 1.56 -65.42
CA ARG A 436 -22.76 2.08 -66.35
C ARG A 436 -22.78 1.27 -67.63
N ASN A 437 -23.93 1.29 -68.33
CA ASN A 437 -24.08 0.74 -69.68
C ASN A 437 -23.47 -0.67 -69.84
N VAL A 438 -23.81 -1.61 -68.96
CA VAL A 438 -23.36 -3.00 -69.10
C VAL A 438 -23.97 -3.57 -70.39
N GLN A 439 -23.15 -4.14 -71.27
CA GLN A 439 -23.57 -4.65 -72.57
C GLN A 439 -22.86 -5.96 -72.90
N VAL A 440 -23.56 -6.81 -73.66
CA VAL A 440 -23.01 -8.05 -74.19
C VAL A 440 -22.44 -7.78 -75.59
N ILE A 441 -21.12 -7.79 -75.70
CA ILE A 441 -20.39 -7.47 -76.95
C ILE A 441 -19.98 -8.72 -77.73
N GLY A 442 -20.16 -9.93 -77.18
CA GLY A 442 -19.86 -11.18 -77.86
C GLY A 442 -20.47 -12.39 -77.18
N LYS A 443 -20.97 -13.35 -77.98
CA LYS A 443 -21.61 -14.59 -77.50
C LYS A 443 -20.99 -15.80 -78.19
N GLY A 444 -20.53 -16.78 -77.40
CA GLY A 444 -20.10 -18.10 -77.81
C GLY A 444 -21.03 -19.20 -77.26
N SER A 445 -20.68 -20.46 -77.47
CA SER A 445 -21.46 -21.60 -76.97
C SER A 445 -21.25 -21.88 -75.48
N ASP A 446 -20.11 -21.46 -74.92
CA ASP A 446 -19.69 -21.71 -73.53
C ASP A 446 -19.24 -20.42 -72.80
N ARG A 447 -19.35 -19.25 -73.46
CA ARG A 447 -18.77 -17.99 -73.01
C ARG A 447 -19.53 -16.76 -73.48
N ILE A 448 -19.55 -15.71 -72.67
CA ILE A 448 -20.15 -14.41 -72.99
C ILE A 448 -19.14 -13.29 -72.66
N LYS A 449 -18.95 -12.35 -73.59
CA LYS A 449 -18.08 -11.19 -73.41
C LYS A 449 -18.90 -9.96 -73.06
N LEU A 450 -18.59 -9.36 -71.92
CA LEU A 450 -19.23 -8.16 -71.39
C LEU A 450 -18.33 -6.94 -71.55
N SER A 451 -18.94 -5.77 -71.72
CA SER A 451 -18.30 -4.45 -71.66
C SER A 451 -19.19 -3.48 -70.90
N TRP A 452 -18.61 -2.57 -70.14
CA TRP A 452 -19.33 -1.52 -69.41
C TRP A 452 -18.53 -0.23 -69.40
N ASP A 453 -19.16 0.84 -68.94
CA ASP A 453 -18.53 2.11 -68.64
C ASP A 453 -18.24 2.21 -67.13
N THR A 454 -17.26 3.02 -66.76
CA THR A 454 -16.91 3.24 -65.35
C THR A 454 -18.09 3.84 -64.56
N PRO A 455 -18.13 3.66 -63.23
CA PRO A 455 -19.12 4.26 -62.35
C PRO A 455 -19.30 5.78 -62.52
N GLU A 456 -20.50 6.30 -62.26
CA GLU A 456 -20.75 7.75 -62.19
C GLU A 456 -20.04 8.41 -61.01
N GLN A 457 -20.20 7.81 -59.83
CA GLN A 457 -19.65 8.31 -58.58
C GLN A 457 -18.40 7.52 -58.27
N ASN A 458 -17.32 8.25 -57.96
CA ASN A 458 -16.01 7.71 -57.58
C ASN A 458 -15.43 6.67 -58.55
N PRO A 459 -15.28 7.00 -59.85
CA PRO A 459 -14.69 6.08 -60.84
C PRO A 459 -13.23 5.75 -60.51
N ASP A 460 -12.48 6.69 -59.94
CA ASP A 460 -11.06 6.52 -59.59
C ASP A 460 -10.85 5.66 -58.34
N ALA A 461 -11.92 5.37 -57.59
CA ALA A 461 -11.86 4.54 -56.39
C ALA A 461 -12.06 3.05 -56.69
N VAL A 462 -12.32 2.68 -57.95
CA VAL A 462 -12.52 1.28 -58.36
C VAL A 462 -11.16 0.60 -58.51
N GLU A 463 -10.95 -0.46 -57.74
CA GLU A 463 -9.75 -1.30 -57.82
C GLU A 463 -10.00 -2.52 -58.71
N GLU A 464 -11.20 -3.12 -58.63
CA GLU A 464 -11.55 -4.33 -59.37
C GLU A 464 -13.05 -4.37 -59.71
N TYR A 465 -13.41 -5.01 -60.82
CA TYR A 465 -14.76 -5.35 -61.20
C TYR A 465 -15.02 -6.85 -61.06
N VAL A 466 -16.18 -7.22 -60.53
CA VAL A 466 -16.60 -8.61 -60.35
C VAL A 466 -17.87 -8.85 -61.18
N ALA A 467 -17.80 -9.78 -62.13
CA ALA A 467 -18.95 -10.21 -62.91
C ALA A 467 -19.64 -11.38 -62.23
N TYR A 468 -20.97 -11.34 -62.18
CA TYR A 468 -21.83 -12.41 -61.68
C TYR A 468 -22.74 -12.91 -62.81
N LYS A 469 -23.10 -14.18 -62.72
CA LYS A 469 -24.00 -14.87 -63.64
C LYS A 469 -25.09 -15.59 -62.87
N ARG A 470 -26.25 -15.76 -63.50
CA ARG A 470 -27.38 -16.50 -62.92
C ARG A 470 -28.29 -17.02 -64.03
N ILE A 471 -28.84 -18.21 -63.85
CA ILE A 471 -29.94 -18.69 -64.70
C ILE A 471 -31.25 -18.20 -64.08
N GLU A 472 -32.20 -17.76 -64.89
CA GLU A 472 -33.48 -17.19 -64.44
C GLU A 472 -34.17 -18.13 -63.41
N GLY A 473 -34.25 -17.69 -62.15
CA GLY A 473 -34.81 -18.47 -61.03
C GLY A 473 -33.78 -19.09 -60.06
N GLU A 474 -32.49 -19.07 -60.38
CA GLU A 474 -31.41 -19.56 -59.53
C GLU A 474 -30.76 -18.44 -58.68
N GLU A 475 -29.76 -18.78 -57.87
CA GLU A 475 -28.93 -17.83 -57.10
C GLU A 475 -27.80 -17.25 -57.96
N TRP A 476 -27.33 -16.04 -57.62
CA TRP A 476 -26.20 -15.41 -58.33
C TRP A 476 -24.89 -16.11 -58.01
N GLU A 477 -24.15 -16.50 -59.05
CA GLU A 477 -22.82 -17.10 -58.96
C GLU A 477 -21.75 -16.09 -59.40
N GLU A 478 -20.66 -15.97 -58.65
CA GLU A 478 -19.49 -15.18 -59.07
C GLU A 478 -18.84 -15.85 -60.29
N ALA A 479 -18.62 -15.10 -61.37
CA ALA A 479 -18.10 -15.64 -62.61
C ALA A 479 -16.62 -15.34 -62.80
N GLU A 480 -16.25 -14.06 -62.90
CA GLU A 480 -14.89 -13.62 -63.23
C GLU A 480 -14.60 -12.25 -62.62
N ARG A 481 -13.34 -12.01 -62.26
CA ARG A 481 -12.83 -10.74 -61.73
C ARG A 481 -11.88 -10.07 -62.73
N THR A 482 -11.92 -8.74 -62.81
CA THR A 482 -11.03 -7.99 -63.72
C THR A 482 -10.82 -6.55 -63.29
N GLU A 483 -9.64 -6.00 -63.56
CA GLU A 483 -9.34 -4.56 -63.40
C GLU A 483 -9.82 -3.73 -64.60
N ASN A 484 -10.18 -4.38 -65.72
CA ASN A 484 -10.59 -3.71 -66.95
C ASN A 484 -12.12 -3.56 -67.05
N THR A 485 -12.60 -2.66 -67.89
CA THR A 485 -14.05 -2.48 -68.14
C THR A 485 -14.67 -3.54 -69.06
N ARG A 486 -14.01 -4.69 -69.22
CA ARG A 486 -14.39 -5.79 -70.11
C ARG A 486 -13.94 -7.12 -69.54
N VAL A 487 -14.83 -8.12 -69.54
CA VAL A 487 -14.50 -9.48 -69.10
C VAL A 487 -15.13 -10.54 -69.99
N LEU A 488 -14.50 -11.71 -70.05
CA LEU A 488 -15.00 -12.88 -70.75
C LEU A 488 -15.47 -13.91 -69.72
N VAL A 489 -16.77 -13.98 -69.48
CA VAL A 489 -17.40 -14.97 -68.60
C VAL A 489 -17.39 -16.33 -69.31
N LYS A 490 -16.79 -17.35 -68.69
CA LYS A 490 -16.61 -18.71 -69.22
C LYS A 490 -17.39 -19.73 -68.39
N GLY A 491 -17.46 -20.97 -68.89
CA GLY A 491 -18.13 -22.07 -68.17
C GLY A 491 -19.64 -21.91 -68.13
N LEU A 492 -20.23 -21.40 -69.22
CA LEU A 492 -21.66 -21.29 -69.40
C LEU A 492 -22.19 -22.50 -70.17
N GLU A 493 -23.41 -22.91 -69.87
CA GLU A 493 -24.09 -23.97 -70.61
C GLU A 493 -24.58 -23.44 -71.96
N SER A 494 -24.48 -24.25 -73.01
CA SER A 494 -24.95 -23.89 -74.35
C SER A 494 -26.47 -23.83 -74.42
N CYS A 495 -27.02 -22.86 -75.15
CA CYS A 495 -28.45 -22.60 -75.28
C CYS A 495 -29.19 -22.22 -73.98
N THR A 496 -28.47 -21.76 -72.96
CA THR A 496 -29.05 -21.32 -71.67
C THR A 496 -29.09 -19.80 -71.58
N LYS A 497 -30.20 -19.26 -71.06
CA LYS A 497 -30.38 -17.82 -70.81
C LYS A 497 -29.78 -17.47 -69.45
N TYR A 498 -28.80 -16.58 -69.45
CA TYR A 498 -28.17 -16.05 -68.26
C TYR A 498 -28.54 -14.58 -68.06
N GLU A 499 -28.77 -14.20 -66.81
CA GLU A 499 -28.71 -12.83 -66.34
C GLU A 499 -27.27 -12.55 -65.89
N LEU A 500 -26.69 -11.44 -66.37
CA LEU A 500 -25.30 -11.08 -66.08
C LEU A 500 -25.25 -9.68 -65.46
N CYS A 501 -24.57 -9.52 -64.33
CA CYS A 501 -24.35 -8.21 -63.71
C CYS A 501 -22.87 -8.01 -63.38
N VAL A 502 -22.44 -6.75 -63.33
CA VAL A 502 -21.06 -6.39 -63.01
C VAL A 502 -21.05 -5.40 -61.86
N LEU A 503 -20.22 -5.66 -60.87
CA LEU A 503 -20.03 -4.82 -59.69
C LEU A 503 -18.66 -4.18 -59.73
N ALA A 504 -18.59 -2.88 -59.43
CA ALA A 504 -17.35 -2.21 -59.09
C ALA A 504 -17.01 -2.46 -57.60
N THR A 505 -15.74 -2.69 -57.29
CA THR A 505 -15.25 -2.98 -55.94
C THR A 505 -14.01 -2.16 -55.62
N ASN A 506 -13.85 -1.84 -54.34
CA ASN A 506 -12.60 -1.36 -53.76
C ASN A 506 -12.23 -2.24 -52.56
N SER A 507 -11.02 -2.07 -52.03
CA SER A 507 -10.46 -2.81 -50.89
C SER A 507 -11.33 -2.92 -49.63
N HIS A 508 -12.45 -2.19 -49.55
CA HIS A 508 -13.33 -2.16 -48.38
C HIS A 508 -14.82 -2.47 -48.68
N ILE A 509 -15.34 -2.24 -49.89
CA ILE A 509 -16.79 -2.27 -50.20
C ILE A 509 -17.07 -2.71 -51.66
N VAL A 510 -18.16 -3.47 -51.85
CA VAL A 510 -18.71 -3.89 -53.16
C VAL A 510 -19.94 -3.04 -53.51
N SER A 511 -20.02 -2.53 -54.74
CA SER A 511 -21.21 -1.79 -55.23
C SER A 511 -22.44 -2.69 -55.39
N LEU A 512 -23.64 -2.11 -55.37
CA LEU A 512 -24.91 -2.81 -55.53
C LEU A 512 -25.06 -3.46 -56.91
N MET A 513 -25.69 -4.64 -56.95
CA MET A 513 -26.16 -5.26 -58.20
C MET A 513 -27.22 -4.39 -58.87
N GLN A 514 -26.93 -3.91 -60.08
CA GLN A 514 -27.94 -3.36 -60.98
C GLN A 514 -28.78 -4.49 -61.61
N SER A 515 -29.89 -4.12 -62.27
CA SER A 515 -30.64 -5.04 -63.13
C SER A 515 -29.69 -5.65 -64.17
N GLY A 516 -29.57 -6.97 -64.16
CA GLY A 516 -28.67 -7.71 -65.05
C GLY A 516 -29.02 -7.53 -66.53
N VAL A 517 -28.03 -7.80 -67.38
CA VAL A 517 -28.21 -7.88 -68.83
C VAL A 517 -28.50 -9.32 -69.19
N ASP A 518 -29.63 -9.54 -69.85
CA ASP A 518 -30.03 -10.87 -70.33
C ASP A 518 -29.22 -11.28 -71.56
N ALA A 519 -28.63 -12.48 -71.51
CA ALA A 519 -27.92 -13.05 -72.64
C ALA A 519 -28.04 -14.59 -72.69
N ALA A 520 -28.47 -15.12 -73.82
CA ALA A 520 -28.40 -16.54 -74.12
C ALA A 520 -27.09 -16.93 -74.82
N THR A 521 -26.50 -18.05 -74.42
CA THR A 521 -25.36 -18.69 -75.12
C THR A 521 -25.81 -19.30 -76.45
N LYS A 522 -24.87 -19.43 -77.39
CA LYS A 522 -25.15 -20.00 -78.73
C LYS A 522 -25.19 -21.52 -78.70
N ALA A 523 -25.86 -22.14 -79.67
CA ALA A 523 -25.79 -23.59 -79.88
C ALA A 523 -24.37 -24.01 -80.29
N THR A 524 -23.92 -25.15 -79.78
CA THR A 524 -22.67 -25.80 -80.20
C THR A 524 -22.84 -26.29 -81.64
N VAL A 525 -22.08 -25.73 -82.58
CA VAL A 525 -22.03 -26.27 -83.95
C VAL A 525 -21.08 -27.46 -83.94
N ALA A 526 -21.61 -28.66 -84.15
CA ALA A 526 -20.81 -29.87 -84.36
C ALA A 526 -20.31 -29.89 -85.82
N ASP A 527 -18.99 -29.84 -86.01
CA ASP A 527 -18.38 -30.06 -87.33
C ASP A 527 -18.27 -31.56 -87.62
N GLY A 528 -18.91 -31.99 -88.71
CA GLY A 528 -18.53 -33.20 -89.47
C GLY A 528 -19.26 -34.51 -89.18
N ALA A 529 -20.40 -34.75 -89.85
CA ALA A 529 -20.73 -36.03 -90.49
C ALA A 529 -22.01 -35.88 -91.35
N LEU A 530 -21.89 -36.10 -92.65
CA LEU A 530 -22.98 -36.12 -93.62
C LEU A 530 -23.50 -37.56 -93.80
N ASN A 531 -24.81 -37.68 -94.05
CA ASN A 531 -25.59 -38.79 -94.64
C ASN A 531 -26.35 -39.74 -93.69
N GLY A 532 -27.67 -39.81 -93.94
CA GLY A 532 -28.52 -40.94 -93.56
C GLY A 532 -29.99 -40.60 -93.40
N ALA A 533 -30.74 -40.58 -94.50
CA ALA A 533 -32.17 -40.32 -94.57
C ALA A 533 -33.05 -41.31 -93.75
N LEU A 534 -34.20 -40.85 -93.24
CA LEU A 534 -35.51 -41.30 -93.72
C LEU A 534 -36.66 -40.47 -93.12
N ALA A 535 -37.61 -40.12 -93.98
CA ALA A 535 -38.87 -39.44 -93.69
C ALA A 535 -39.91 -40.39 -93.06
N CYS A 536 -40.82 -39.85 -92.24
CA CYS A 536 -42.27 -39.83 -92.51
C CYS A 536 -43.08 -39.23 -91.33
N LEU A 537 -43.88 -38.23 -91.65
CA LEU A 537 -45.11 -37.77 -90.96
C LEU A 537 -46.26 -38.79 -91.22
N PRO A 538 -47.53 -38.54 -90.81
CA PRO A 538 -48.11 -38.27 -89.49
C PRO A 538 -49.36 -39.18 -89.22
N GLY A 539 -50.02 -39.05 -88.06
CA GLY A 539 -51.50 -39.19 -88.01
C GLY A 539 -52.16 -39.95 -86.86
N VAL A 540 -52.97 -39.19 -86.12
CA VAL A 540 -54.27 -39.54 -85.49
C VAL A 540 -54.24 -40.38 -84.20
N GLY A 541 -54.73 -39.76 -83.12
CA GLY A 541 -54.91 -40.39 -81.81
C GLY A 541 -56.23 -41.13 -81.63
N VAL A 542 -56.42 -41.71 -80.46
CA VAL A 542 -57.69 -41.83 -79.71
C VAL A 542 -57.37 -42.26 -78.26
N ILE A 543 -58.25 -41.80 -77.37
CA ILE A 543 -58.36 -41.81 -75.91
C ILE A 543 -58.63 -43.21 -75.30
N LEU A 544 -58.27 -43.41 -74.02
CA LEU A 544 -59.05 -44.01 -72.89
C LEU A 544 -58.15 -44.03 -71.62
N THR A 545 -58.38 -43.16 -70.60
CA THR A 545 -59.05 -43.42 -69.27
C THR A 545 -58.65 -44.73 -68.58
N ALA A 546 -58.42 -44.86 -67.26
CA ALA A 546 -58.43 -43.97 -66.09
C ALA A 546 -57.91 -44.74 -64.84
N ALA A 547 -57.63 -43.98 -63.76
CA ALA A 547 -57.57 -44.36 -62.33
C ALA A 547 -56.49 -45.38 -61.90
N GLY A 548 -55.61 -45.13 -60.92
CA GLY A 548 -55.73 -44.60 -59.55
C GLY A 548 -54.78 -45.48 -58.70
N LYS A 549 -54.16 -45.11 -57.58
CA LYS A 549 -54.43 -44.13 -56.53
C LYS A 549 -53.17 -43.97 -55.64
N LEU A 550 -52.94 -42.71 -55.24
CA LEU A 550 -52.64 -42.20 -53.88
C LEU A 550 -51.37 -42.63 -53.12
N LYS A 551 -50.56 -41.62 -52.77
CA LYS A 551 -50.59 -40.97 -51.44
C LYS A 551 -49.95 -39.57 -51.48
N PRO A 552 -50.59 -38.52 -50.92
CA PRO A 552 -49.98 -37.20 -50.71
C PRO A 552 -50.00 -36.78 -49.22
N THR A 553 -49.74 -35.48 -48.99
CA THR A 553 -49.89 -34.61 -47.79
C THR A 553 -48.70 -34.48 -46.83
N GLN A 554 -48.44 -33.33 -46.18
CA GLN A 554 -48.62 -31.86 -46.37
C GLN A 554 -48.21 -31.20 -45.02
N GLN A 555 -47.68 -29.97 -45.08
CA GLN A 555 -47.79 -28.80 -44.18
C GLN A 555 -47.87 -28.88 -42.62
N GLU A 556 -47.10 -27.98 -41.99
CA GLU A 556 -47.32 -27.08 -40.80
C GLU A 556 -48.71 -27.05 -40.11
N PRO A 557 -48.91 -26.63 -38.81
CA PRO A 557 -48.59 -25.26 -38.29
C PRO A 557 -48.48 -24.98 -36.74
N LEU A 558 -48.17 -23.70 -36.39
CA LEU A 558 -48.48 -22.73 -35.28
C LEU A 558 -49.21 -23.16 -33.92
N PRO A 559 -49.68 -22.25 -32.99
CA PRO A 559 -49.04 -21.92 -31.68
C PRO A 559 -50.02 -21.87 -30.44
N ALA A 560 -49.52 -21.32 -29.30
CA ALA A 560 -50.23 -20.56 -28.23
C ALA A 560 -50.93 -21.24 -27.01
N ASP A 561 -50.53 -20.73 -25.83
CA ASP A 561 -51.29 -20.20 -24.68
C ASP A 561 -51.80 -21.02 -23.45
N SER A 562 -51.37 -20.51 -22.29
CA SER A 562 -52.16 -20.14 -21.09
C SER A 562 -52.28 -21.04 -19.83
N ARG A 563 -51.80 -20.44 -18.72
CA ARG A 563 -52.42 -20.26 -17.37
C ARG A 563 -52.60 -21.43 -16.37
N ASN A 564 -51.87 -21.27 -15.25
CA ASN A 564 -52.36 -21.06 -13.87
C ASN A 564 -52.97 -22.26 -13.10
N THR A 565 -52.38 -22.64 -11.94
CA THR A 565 -52.95 -22.49 -10.57
C THR A 565 -52.09 -23.15 -9.48
N ASN A 566 -51.70 -22.29 -8.53
CA ASN A 566 -51.53 -22.40 -7.06
C ASN A 566 -51.87 -23.68 -6.25
N ARG A 567 -51.18 -23.78 -5.08
CA ARG A 567 -51.47 -24.50 -3.80
C ARG A 567 -51.18 -26.02 -3.76
N ASP A 568 -50.72 -26.66 -2.68
CA ASP A 568 -50.36 -26.25 -1.31
C ASP A 568 -49.55 -27.38 -0.62
N CYS A 569 -48.71 -26.99 0.34
CA CYS A 569 -48.39 -27.62 1.63
C CYS A 569 -47.75 -29.04 1.81
N ARG A 570 -46.56 -28.97 2.44
CA ARG A 570 -46.15 -29.53 3.78
C ARG A 570 -45.39 -30.87 3.89
N ILE A 571 -44.14 -30.71 4.37
CA ILE A 571 -43.48 -31.33 5.55
C ILE A 571 -43.24 -32.86 5.48
N ASP A 572 -41.97 -33.31 5.43
CA ASP A 572 -41.17 -33.54 6.65
C ASP A 572 -39.68 -33.85 6.39
N LYS A 573 -38.91 -33.69 7.46
CA LYS A 573 -37.45 -33.77 7.64
C LYS A 573 -36.81 -35.11 7.25
N ALA A 574 -35.57 -35.06 6.75
CA ALA A 574 -34.46 -35.87 7.27
C ALA A 574 -33.10 -35.34 6.78
N ALA A 575 -32.26 -34.94 7.74
CA ALA A 575 -30.83 -34.73 7.55
C ALA A 575 -30.11 -36.08 7.54
N ARG A 576 -29.08 -36.23 6.70
CA ARG A 576 -27.70 -36.61 7.07
C ARG A 576 -26.85 -36.96 5.84
N LEU A 577 -25.76 -36.20 5.73
CA LEU A 577 -24.36 -36.60 5.49
C LEU A 577 -23.94 -37.44 4.28
N ALA A 578 -22.78 -36.99 3.76
CA ALA A 578 -21.78 -37.65 2.93
C ALA A 578 -22.06 -37.65 1.40
N ALA A 579 -21.11 -37.37 0.51
CA ALA A 579 -19.73 -36.88 0.60
C ALA A 579 -19.22 -36.62 -0.86
N ILE A 580 -18.00 -36.06 -0.97
CA ILE A 580 -17.02 -36.17 -2.08
C ILE A 580 -17.20 -35.13 -3.25
N PRO A 581 -16.16 -34.52 -3.86
CA PRO A 581 -14.97 -33.81 -3.30
C PRO A 581 -14.51 -32.60 -4.20
N LEU A 582 -13.28 -32.13 -3.92
CA LEU A 582 -12.29 -31.47 -4.81
C LEU A 582 -12.16 -29.92 -4.81
N CYS A 583 -11.04 -29.52 -4.19
CA CYS A 583 -9.99 -28.60 -4.67
C CYS A 583 -10.14 -27.08 -4.49
N LEU A 584 -9.60 -26.59 -3.36
CA LEU A 584 -8.77 -25.38 -3.31
C LEU A 584 -7.58 -25.60 -2.34
N PRO A 585 -6.31 -25.39 -2.74
CA PRO A 585 -5.14 -25.26 -1.84
C PRO A 585 -4.95 -23.78 -1.46
N ALA A 586 -4.28 -23.34 -0.39
CA ALA A 586 -3.52 -23.96 0.69
C ALA A 586 -3.37 -22.91 1.82
N LEU A 587 -3.46 -23.32 3.09
CA LEU A 587 -3.03 -22.52 4.25
C LEU A 587 -2.89 -23.43 5.48
N ILE A 588 -1.69 -23.94 5.81
CA ILE A 588 -1.36 -24.53 7.14
C ILE A 588 0.17 -24.35 7.30
N PHE A 589 0.73 -23.72 8.35
CA PHE A 589 0.73 -24.21 9.74
C PHE A 589 0.70 -23.10 10.80
N LEU A 590 -0.21 -23.30 11.77
CA LEU A 590 -0.26 -22.68 13.08
C LEU A 590 -0.45 -23.82 14.11
N ALA A 591 0.46 -23.93 15.08
CA ALA A 591 0.30 -24.41 16.47
C ALA A 591 1.68 -24.78 17.06
N PRO A 592 1.88 -24.83 18.40
CA PRO A 592 1.14 -24.21 19.51
C PRO A 592 2.05 -23.43 20.50
N LEU A 593 1.40 -22.69 21.41
CA LEU A 593 1.97 -21.96 22.56
C LEU A 593 2.43 -22.89 23.70
N ALA A 594 3.64 -22.64 24.25
CA ALA A 594 4.09 -22.90 25.63
C ALA A 594 5.39 -22.08 25.93
N PRO A 595 5.87 -21.89 27.18
CA PRO A 595 6.02 -20.57 27.77
C PRO A 595 7.46 -19.99 27.85
N VAL A 596 7.46 -18.66 28.01
CA VAL A 596 8.50 -17.69 28.40
C VAL A 596 9.78 -18.27 29.00
N GLY A 597 10.88 -18.14 28.23
CA GLY A 597 12.27 -18.25 28.68
C GLY A 597 13.01 -16.92 28.43
N ALA A 598 13.82 -16.52 29.41
CA ALA A 598 14.53 -15.24 29.49
C ALA A 598 15.24 -14.80 28.20
N VAL A 599 15.00 -13.56 27.77
CA VAL A 599 15.78 -12.90 26.72
C VAL A 599 17.10 -12.41 27.33
N VAL A 600 18.19 -13.08 26.97
CA VAL A 600 19.56 -12.61 27.19
C VAL A 600 19.96 -11.79 25.97
N CYS A 601 20.09 -10.47 26.11
CA CYS A 601 20.79 -9.64 25.12
C CYS A 601 22.30 -9.82 25.33
N ALA A 602 22.93 -10.72 24.55
CA ALA A 602 24.37 -10.76 24.38
C ALA A 602 24.74 -9.98 23.11
N VAL A 603 25.40 -8.83 23.26
CA VAL A 603 26.03 -8.11 22.15
C VAL A 603 27.47 -8.62 22.08
N GLY A 604 27.76 -9.48 21.10
CA GLY A 604 29.10 -9.97 20.78
C GLY A 604 29.60 -9.30 19.50
N ALA A 605 30.71 -8.56 19.62
CA ALA A 605 31.46 -8.06 18.48
C ALA A 605 32.16 -9.24 17.76
N VAL A 606 31.88 -9.43 16.47
CA VAL A 606 32.64 -10.35 15.62
C VAL A 606 33.68 -9.52 14.87
N GLY A 607 34.91 -9.57 15.36
CA GLY A 607 36.10 -9.20 14.61
C GLY A 607 36.62 -10.43 13.86
N ASN A 608 36.80 -10.30 12.56
CA ASN A 608 37.47 -11.28 11.71
C ASN A 608 38.89 -11.55 12.23
N GLN A 609 39.15 -12.77 12.70
CA GLN A 609 40.44 -13.43 12.48
C GLN A 609 40.21 -14.93 12.26
N VAL A 610 40.64 -15.38 11.09
CA VAL A 610 40.76 -16.78 10.69
C VAL A 610 41.92 -17.38 11.49
N GLY A 611 41.64 -18.48 12.17
CA GLY A 611 42.63 -19.31 12.85
C GLY A 611 41.99 -20.63 13.24
N ASP A 612 42.39 -21.69 12.56
CA ASP A 612 42.09 -23.09 12.87
C ASP A 612 42.24 -23.40 14.37
N LEU A 613 41.36 -24.28 14.89
CA LEU A 613 41.72 -25.50 15.65
C LEU A 613 40.45 -26.22 16.17
N THR A 614 40.22 -27.39 15.57
CA THR A 614 39.71 -28.69 16.08
C THR A 614 38.98 -28.80 17.43
N GLU A 615 37.81 -29.47 17.36
CA GLU A 615 37.18 -30.44 18.29
C GLU A 615 37.51 -30.36 19.80
N GLU A 616 36.53 -29.93 20.62
CA GLU A 616 35.78 -30.74 21.61
C GLU A 616 34.61 -29.94 22.24
#